data_AF-A0A401HS21-F1
#
_entry.id   AF-A0A401HS21-F1
#
_cell.length_a   1.000
_cell.length_b   1.000
_cell.length_c   1.000
_cell.angle_alpha   90.00
_cell.angle_beta   90.00
_cell.angle_gamma   90.00
#
_symmetry.space_group_name_H-M   'P 1'
#
loop_
_entity.id
_entity.type
_entity.pdbx_description
1 polymer ?
#
loop_
_entity_poly.entity_id
_entity_poly.type
_entity_poly.pdbx_seq_one_letter_code
_entity_poly.pdbx_strand_id
1 'polypeptide(L)'
;MGPYGWDFQSAHSMVLTNSWAATSGNQGMRIDKVDGLGIHDSRIYWNNNEGIYITQNAKNVTITDSRINGNSRGSSGSKPGIYSHPSAQNVLISGNTIGQADGFGNSQSYGIQVGTGVSKGLLINGNMFTGNVSGSIQNGATGSNVLVNNNLTVTP
;
A
#
# COMPACT_ATOMS: atom_id res chain seq x y z
N MET A 1 -0.34 9.36 20.50
CA MET A 1 -0.94 8.80 19.26
C MET A 1 -0.65 7.32 19.25
N GLY A 2 -1.61 6.49 18.84
CA GLY A 2 -1.38 5.05 18.70
C GLY A 2 -0.32 4.75 17.64
N PRO A 3 0.34 3.58 17.69
CA PRO A 3 1.35 3.22 16.71
C PRO A 3 0.74 3.15 15.30
N TYR A 4 -0.46 2.58 15.16
CA TYR A 4 -1.13 2.39 13.86
C TYR A 4 -2.39 3.24 13.77
N GLY A 5 -2.79 3.62 12.54
CA GLY A 5 -4.13 4.17 12.32
C GLY A 5 -5.20 3.08 12.45
N TRP A 6 -4.99 1.96 11.76
CA TRP A 6 -5.77 0.72 11.88
C TRP A 6 -4.82 -0.47 11.99
N ASP A 7 -5.10 -1.38 12.93
CA ASP A 7 -4.32 -2.61 13.13
C ASP A 7 -5.25 -3.82 12.99
N PHE A 8 -5.27 -4.42 11.80
CA PHE A 8 -6.03 -5.63 11.53
C PHE A 8 -5.18 -6.84 11.89
N GLN A 9 -5.51 -7.46 13.02
CA GLN A 9 -4.90 -8.71 13.49
C GLN A 9 -5.97 -9.78 13.50
N SER A 10 -5.96 -10.68 12.51
CA SER A 10 -6.97 -11.75 12.38
C SER A 10 -8.38 -11.26 12.00
N ALA A 11 -8.48 -10.22 11.18
CA ALA A 11 -9.73 -9.86 10.53
C ALA A 11 -10.09 -10.86 9.42
N HIS A 12 -11.37 -11.20 9.33
CA HIS A 12 -11.91 -12.12 8.34
C HIS A 12 -13.11 -11.50 7.64
N SER A 13 -13.10 -11.53 6.30
CA SER A 13 -14.20 -11.03 5.45
C SER A 13 -14.66 -9.60 5.79
N MET A 14 -13.70 -8.71 6.07
CA MET A 14 -13.98 -7.31 6.37
C MET A 14 -13.86 -6.43 5.12
N VAL A 15 -14.65 -5.36 5.09
CA VAL A 15 -14.60 -4.36 4.03
C VAL A 15 -14.59 -2.97 4.65
N LEU A 16 -13.62 -2.15 4.25
CA LEU A 16 -13.55 -0.73 4.54
C LEU A 16 -13.81 0.04 3.27
N THR A 17 -14.77 0.95 3.31
CA THR A 17 -15.11 1.85 2.21
C THR A 17 -15.16 3.27 2.74
N ASN A 18 -14.64 4.25 1.99
CA ASN A 18 -14.63 5.66 2.38
C ASN A 18 -14.07 5.89 3.79
N SER A 19 -13.01 5.16 4.12
CA SER A 19 -12.36 5.21 5.42
C SER A 19 -11.07 6.04 5.37
N TRP A 20 -10.58 6.48 6.54
CA TRP A 20 -9.33 7.26 6.63
C TRP A 20 -8.39 6.66 7.68
N ALA A 21 -7.11 6.49 7.31
CA ALA A 21 -5.97 6.38 8.22
C ALA A 21 -4.95 7.52 7.98
N ALA A 22 -4.66 8.36 8.98
CA ALA A 22 -3.62 9.38 8.84
C ALA A 22 -2.90 9.77 10.12
N THR A 23 -1.73 10.39 9.93
CA THR A 23 -0.90 10.98 10.99
C THR A 23 -0.44 9.99 12.05
N SER A 24 -0.49 8.68 11.77
CA SER A 24 -0.09 7.67 12.73
C SER A 24 1.41 7.74 13.04
N GLY A 25 1.77 7.27 14.24
CA GLY A 25 3.17 7.21 14.68
C GLY A 25 4.00 6.16 13.94
N ASN A 26 3.36 5.24 13.21
CA ASN A 26 3.95 4.14 12.46
C ASN A 26 3.25 4.01 11.08
N GLN A 27 2.59 2.89 10.78
CA GLN A 27 1.82 2.71 9.54
C GLN A 27 0.40 3.26 9.62
N GLY A 28 -0.17 3.67 8.48
CA GLY A 28 -1.58 4.02 8.39
C GLY A 28 -2.46 2.81 8.67
N MET A 29 -2.27 1.73 7.92
CA MET A 29 -2.97 0.47 8.11
C MET A 29 -1.96 -0.70 8.15
N ARG A 30 -2.00 -1.46 9.25
CA ARG A 30 -1.27 -2.74 9.36
C ARG A 30 -2.25 -3.89 9.10
N ILE A 31 -1.91 -4.76 8.16
CA ILE A 31 -2.74 -5.90 7.73
C ILE A 31 -1.96 -7.19 8.05
N ASP A 32 -2.26 -7.81 9.19
CA ASP A 32 -1.57 -9.00 9.70
C ASP A 32 -2.54 -10.13 10.03
N LYS A 33 -2.20 -11.36 9.62
CA LYS A 33 -3.02 -12.58 9.84
C LYS A 33 -4.46 -12.48 9.31
N VAL A 34 -4.69 -11.65 8.31
CA VAL A 34 -6.01 -11.41 7.71
C VAL A 34 -6.35 -12.44 6.64
N ASP A 35 -7.65 -12.74 6.50
CA ASP A 35 -8.20 -13.50 5.37
C ASP A 35 -9.48 -12.85 4.83
N GLY A 36 -9.36 -12.14 3.71
CA GLY A 36 -10.48 -11.43 3.09
C GLY A 36 -10.65 -10.03 3.69
N LEU A 37 -9.78 -9.10 3.29
CA LEU A 37 -9.92 -7.68 3.64
C LEU A 37 -9.96 -6.84 2.37
N GLY A 38 -11.07 -6.13 2.18
CA GLY A 38 -11.23 -5.11 1.15
C GLY A 38 -11.05 -3.71 1.72
N ILE A 39 -10.25 -2.89 1.04
CA ILE A 39 -10.09 -1.45 1.32
C ILE A 39 -10.39 -0.72 0.02
N HIS A 40 -11.46 0.08 0.01
CA HIS A 40 -11.99 0.73 -1.19
C HIS A 40 -12.24 2.21 -0.93
N ASP A 41 -12.05 3.05 -1.95
CA ASP A 41 -12.37 4.50 -1.91
C ASP A 41 -11.86 5.19 -0.63
N SER A 42 -10.69 4.79 -0.14
CA SER A 42 -10.18 5.19 1.16
C SER A 42 -9.02 6.17 1.04
N ARG A 43 -8.75 6.87 2.13
CA ARG A 43 -7.74 7.93 2.23
C ARG A 43 -6.67 7.53 3.23
N ILE A 44 -5.42 7.39 2.79
CA ILE A 44 -4.32 6.91 3.63
C ILE A 44 -3.14 7.85 3.50
N TYR A 45 -2.97 8.75 4.47
CA TYR A 45 -2.08 9.90 4.32
C TYR A 45 -1.17 10.18 5.50
N TRP A 46 0.00 10.73 5.21
CA TRP A 46 0.84 11.43 6.20
C TRP A 46 1.21 10.58 7.43
N ASN A 47 1.36 9.27 7.25
CA ASN A 47 1.80 8.35 8.29
C ASN A 47 3.34 8.34 8.36
N ASN A 48 3.89 8.04 9.54
CA ASN A 48 5.35 8.09 9.73
C ASN A 48 6.10 7.08 8.86
N ASN A 49 5.52 5.89 8.64
CA ASN A 49 6.08 4.83 7.81
C ASN A 49 5.17 4.56 6.60
N GLU A 50 4.90 3.30 6.26
CA GLU A 50 4.05 2.94 5.12
C GLU A 50 2.60 3.44 5.31
N GLY A 51 1.92 3.78 4.22
CA GLY A 51 0.48 4.01 4.27
C GLY A 51 -0.25 2.72 4.60
N ILE A 52 0.03 1.66 3.84
CA ILE A 52 -0.50 0.32 4.05
C ILE A 52 0.65 -0.69 4.11
N TYR A 53 0.68 -1.54 5.13
CA TYR A 53 1.67 -2.60 5.32
C TYR A 53 1.00 -3.96 5.42
N ILE A 54 1.16 -4.77 4.37
CA ILE A 54 0.65 -6.14 4.27
C ILE A 54 1.76 -7.10 4.71
N THR A 55 1.53 -7.81 5.82
CA THR A 55 2.53 -8.74 6.38
C THR A 55 2.54 -10.08 5.63
N GLN A 56 3.54 -10.90 5.95
CA GLN A 56 3.67 -12.27 5.43
C GLN A 56 2.49 -13.21 5.76
N ASN A 57 1.67 -12.86 6.75
CA ASN A 57 0.58 -13.71 7.24
C ASN A 57 -0.78 -13.34 6.64
N ALA A 58 -0.85 -12.32 5.77
CA ALA A 58 -2.09 -11.87 5.16
C ALA A 58 -2.40 -12.63 3.87
N LYS A 59 -3.69 -12.91 3.64
CA LYS A 59 -4.21 -13.48 2.40
C LYS A 59 -5.52 -12.82 1.97
N ASN A 60 -5.80 -12.86 0.68
CA ASN A 60 -7.04 -12.35 0.07
C ASN A 60 -7.27 -10.87 0.43
N VAL A 61 -6.30 -10.02 0.09
CA VAL A 61 -6.31 -8.58 0.40
C VAL A 61 -6.57 -7.80 -0.88
N THR A 62 -7.52 -6.88 -0.84
CA THR A 62 -7.85 -5.99 -1.96
C THR A 62 -7.73 -4.54 -1.52
N ILE A 63 -6.98 -3.74 -2.27
CA ILE A 63 -6.83 -2.30 -2.08
C ILE A 63 -7.18 -1.62 -3.40
N THR A 64 -8.35 -0.97 -3.48
CA THR A 64 -8.77 -0.32 -4.72
C THR A 64 -9.26 1.11 -4.56
N ASP A 65 -9.14 1.86 -5.65
CA ASP A 65 -9.76 3.17 -5.85
C ASP A 65 -9.47 4.16 -4.72
N SER A 66 -8.34 3.96 -4.04
CA SER A 66 -7.97 4.70 -2.84
C SER A 66 -6.87 5.70 -3.16
N ARG A 67 -6.72 6.68 -2.27
CA ARG A 67 -5.67 7.70 -2.33
C ARG A 67 -4.66 7.45 -1.22
N ILE A 68 -3.40 7.24 -1.59
CA ILE A 68 -2.31 6.87 -0.68
C ILE A 68 -1.14 7.83 -0.86
N ASN A 69 -1.12 8.90 -0.06
CA ASN A 69 -0.31 10.10 -0.34
C ASN A 69 0.55 10.56 0.85
N GLY A 70 1.76 11.02 0.56
CA GLY A 70 2.66 11.63 1.55
C GLY A 70 3.01 10.74 2.75
N ASN A 71 3.03 9.41 2.58
CA ASN A 71 3.48 8.52 3.66
C ASN A 71 5.02 8.56 3.78
N SER A 72 5.58 7.85 4.76
CA SER A 72 7.01 7.90 5.10
C SER A 72 7.47 9.25 5.67
N ARG A 73 6.57 9.96 6.38
CA ARG A 73 6.85 11.27 6.99
C ARG A 73 8.02 11.22 7.99
N GLY A 74 8.13 10.12 8.73
CA GLY A 74 9.14 9.96 9.78
C GLY A 74 10.56 9.77 9.21
N SER A 75 10.68 9.33 7.96
CA SER A 75 11.94 9.18 7.25
C SER A 75 11.69 9.26 5.74
N SER A 76 11.75 10.47 5.18
CA SER A 76 11.46 10.69 3.76
C SER A 76 12.34 9.82 2.85
N GLY A 77 11.77 9.29 1.77
CA GLY A 77 12.42 8.42 0.80
C GLY A 77 12.73 7.01 1.30
N SER A 78 12.27 6.63 2.50
CA SER A 78 12.64 5.35 3.11
C SER A 78 11.55 4.27 3.01
N LYS A 79 10.27 4.65 3.08
CA LYS A 79 9.13 3.72 3.08
C LYS A 79 8.18 3.97 1.91
N PRO A 80 7.60 2.91 1.32
CA PRO A 80 6.64 3.05 0.22
C PRO A 80 5.25 3.50 0.71
N GLY A 81 4.39 3.94 -0.21
CA GLY A 81 2.97 4.16 0.07
C GLY A 81 2.27 2.85 0.48
N ILE A 82 2.47 1.79 -0.30
CA ILE A 82 2.01 0.43 0.00
C ILE A 82 3.20 -0.53 -0.02
N TYR A 83 3.37 -1.28 1.07
CA TYR A 83 4.30 -2.42 1.12
C TYR A 83 3.55 -3.74 1.15
N SER A 84 3.90 -4.65 0.24
CA SER A 84 3.47 -6.05 0.29
C SER A 84 4.65 -6.97 0.58
N HIS A 85 4.57 -7.71 1.67
CA HIS A 85 5.52 -8.79 1.93
C HIS A 85 5.41 -9.85 0.80
N PRO A 86 6.53 -10.42 0.31
CA PRO A 86 6.51 -11.37 -0.81
C PRO A 86 5.63 -12.59 -0.53
N SER A 87 5.61 -13.08 0.72
CA SER A 87 4.80 -14.25 1.13
C SER A 87 3.31 -13.99 1.33
N ALA A 88 2.84 -12.73 1.25
CA ALA A 88 1.41 -12.45 1.24
C ALA A 88 0.76 -13.09 0.00
N GLN A 89 -0.50 -13.53 0.14
CA GLN A 89 -1.16 -14.32 -0.90
C GLN A 89 -2.43 -13.63 -1.41
N ASN A 90 -2.71 -13.74 -2.70
CA ASN A 90 -3.92 -13.21 -3.34
C ASN A 90 -4.12 -11.72 -3.01
N VAL A 91 -3.14 -10.90 -3.38
CA VAL A 91 -3.12 -9.46 -3.16
C VAL A 91 -3.47 -8.74 -4.45
N LEU A 92 -4.52 -7.92 -4.40
CA LEU A 92 -4.94 -7.02 -5.48
C LEU A 92 -4.71 -5.57 -5.05
N ILE A 93 -3.94 -4.82 -5.85
CA ILE A 93 -3.76 -3.37 -5.69
C ILE A 93 -4.13 -2.70 -7.02
N SER A 94 -5.27 -2.03 -7.08
CA SER A 94 -5.80 -1.52 -8.36
C SER A 94 -6.51 -0.17 -8.31
N GLY A 95 -6.38 0.65 -9.35
CA GLY A 95 -7.15 1.90 -9.46
C GLY A 95 -6.76 2.99 -8.46
N ASN A 96 -5.64 2.84 -7.74
CA ASN A 96 -5.26 3.78 -6.69
C ASN A 96 -4.51 4.99 -7.27
N THR A 97 -4.60 6.12 -6.57
CA THR A 97 -3.70 7.28 -6.78
C THR A 97 -2.69 7.34 -5.65
N ILE A 98 -1.39 7.27 -5.98
CA ILE A 98 -0.32 7.05 -4.99
C ILE A 98 0.87 7.99 -5.22
N GLY A 99 1.15 8.87 -4.27
CA GLY A 99 2.33 9.75 -4.35
C GLY A 99 2.17 11.09 -3.64
N GLN A 100 2.64 12.16 -4.28
CA GLN A 100 2.39 13.53 -3.86
C GLN A 100 1.00 13.97 -4.34
N ALA A 101 0.11 14.31 -3.41
CA ALA A 101 -1.23 14.81 -3.69
C ALA A 101 -1.90 15.31 -2.40
N ASP A 102 -3.08 15.94 -2.53
CA ASP A 102 -3.91 16.43 -1.41
C ASP A 102 -3.17 17.37 -0.44
N GLY A 103 -2.18 18.13 -0.93
CA GLY A 103 -1.34 19.04 -0.15
C GLY A 103 -0.18 18.38 0.59
N PHE A 104 0.00 17.06 0.48
CA PHE A 104 1.13 16.35 1.06
C PHE A 104 2.28 16.23 0.07
N GLY A 105 3.52 16.43 0.56
CA GLY A 105 4.73 16.38 -0.26
C GLY A 105 5.15 14.96 -0.67
N ASN A 106 6.11 14.87 -1.59
CA ASN A 106 6.72 13.62 -2.02
C ASN A 106 7.69 13.08 -0.94
N SER A 107 7.20 12.25 -0.03
CA SER A 107 8.01 11.67 1.05
C SER A 107 8.19 10.16 0.99
N GLN A 108 7.40 9.43 0.21
CA GLN A 108 7.48 7.97 0.13
C GLN A 108 8.49 7.52 -0.94
N SER A 109 9.21 6.42 -0.69
CA SER A 109 10.24 5.88 -1.60
C SER A 109 9.63 5.45 -2.93
N TYR A 110 8.72 4.48 -2.87
CA TYR A 110 7.92 4.01 -3.98
C TYR A 110 6.44 4.20 -3.70
N GLY A 111 5.62 4.23 -4.75
CA GLY A 111 4.18 4.14 -4.54
C GLY A 111 3.79 2.76 -4.04
N ILE A 112 4.25 1.71 -4.74
CA ILE A 112 4.09 0.32 -4.31
C ILE A 112 5.46 -0.36 -4.27
N GLN A 113 5.74 -1.06 -3.19
CA GLN A 113 6.90 -1.95 -3.09
C GLN A 113 6.46 -3.36 -2.70
N VAL A 114 6.93 -4.33 -3.46
CA VAL A 114 6.82 -5.75 -3.14
C VAL A 114 8.20 -6.24 -2.74
N GLY A 115 8.32 -6.79 -1.53
CA GLY A 115 9.61 -7.32 -1.06
C GLY A 115 10.10 -8.48 -1.92
N THR A 116 11.40 -8.78 -1.85
CA THR A 116 12.02 -9.83 -2.68
C THR A 116 11.61 -11.22 -2.24
N GLY A 117 11.02 -12.02 -3.14
CA GLY A 117 10.67 -13.41 -2.86
C GLY A 117 9.50 -13.94 -3.67
N VAL A 118 9.01 -15.13 -3.31
CA VAL A 118 7.93 -15.80 -4.04
C VAL A 118 6.56 -15.25 -3.60
N SER A 119 5.89 -14.54 -4.51
CA SER A 119 4.48 -14.16 -4.34
C SER A 119 3.53 -15.14 -5.03
N LYS A 120 2.36 -15.33 -4.43
CA LYS A 120 1.31 -16.22 -4.94
C LYS A 120 0.01 -15.42 -5.13
N GLY A 121 -0.31 -15.11 -6.38
CA GLY A 121 -1.50 -14.33 -6.73
C GLY A 121 -1.32 -12.86 -6.40
N LEU A 122 -0.39 -12.19 -7.08
CA LEU A 122 -0.21 -10.73 -6.97
C LEU A 122 -0.70 -10.07 -8.25
N LEU A 123 -1.61 -9.11 -8.11
CA LEU A 123 -2.07 -8.25 -9.20
C LEU A 123 -1.92 -6.78 -8.82
N ILE A 124 -1.09 -6.05 -9.57
CA ILE A 124 -0.94 -4.60 -9.47
C ILE A 124 -1.34 -3.98 -10.81
N ASN A 125 -2.52 -3.38 -10.89
CA ASN A 125 -3.11 -2.95 -12.16
C ASN A 125 -3.71 -1.54 -12.08
N GLY A 126 -3.53 -0.71 -13.10
CA GLY A 126 -4.35 0.50 -13.25
C GLY A 126 -4.11 1.57 -12.16
N ASN A 127 -2.95 1.60 -11.51
CA ASN A 127 -2.65 2.61 -10.50
C ASN A 127 -2.00 3.85 -11.15
N MET A 128 -2.32 5.03 -10.63
CA MET A 128 -1.71 6.30 -11.00
C MET A 128 -0.71 6.73 -9.93
N PHE A 129 0.50 7.09 -10.34
CA PHE A 129 1.57 7.53 -9.45
C PHE A 129 1.88 9.00 -9.66
N THR A 130 1.71 9.83 -8.64
CA THR A 130 1.81 11.31 -8.74
C THR A 130 3.07 11.87 -8.09
N GLY A 131 4.20 11.18 -8.26
CA GLY A 131 5.48 11.55 -7.66
C GLY A 131 5.79 10.74 -6.39
N ASN A 132 6.90 9.99 -6.47
CA ASN A 132 7.50 9.21 -5.39
C ASN A 132 9.02 9.47 -5.44
N VAL A 133 9.75 9.32 -4.33
CA VAL A 133 11.17 9.74 -4.26
C VAL A 133 12.07 8.89 -5.16
N SER A 134 11.86 7.57 -5.17
CA SER A 134 12.70 6.60 -5.88
C SER A 134 12.06 6.08 -7.17
N GLY A 135 10.73 5.95 -7.21
CA GLY A 135 10.01 5.51 -8.40
C GLY A 135 8.59 5.06 -8.12
N SER A 136 7.87 4.62 -9.15
CA SER A 136 6.45 4.25 -8.98
C SER A 136 6.27 2.88 -8.31
N ILE A 137 6.92 1.85 -8.86
CA ILE A 137 6.80 0.48 -8.39
C ILE A 137 8.20 -0.14 -8.26
N GLN A 138 8.47 -0.76 -7.11
CA GLN A 138 9.56 -1.72 -6.96
C GLN A 138 8.95 -3.11 -6.79
N ASN A 139 9.14 -4.00 -7.78
CA ASN A 139 8.61 -5.36 -7.74
C ASN A 139 9.73 -6.38 -7.52
N GLY A 140 9.89 -6.86 -6.28
CA GLY A 140 10.80 -7.95 -5.94
C GLY A 140 10.21 -9.36 -6.09
N ALA A 141 8.97 -9.50 -6.57
CA ALA A 141 8.31 -10.80 -6.62
C ALA A 141 8.87 -11.71 -7.73
N THR A 142 9.10 -12.98 -7.42
CA THR A 142 9.65 -14.00 -8.33
C THR A 142 8.71 -15.19 -8.59
N GLY A 143 7.46 -15.12 -8.11
CA GLY A 143 6.48 -16.21 -8.25
C GLY A 143 5.78 -16.25 -9.62
N SER A 144 5.14 -17.39 -9.94
CA SER A 144 4.54 -17.67 -11.25
C SER A 144 3.23 -16.91 -11.54
N ASN A 145 2.59 -16.36 -10.50
CA ASN A 145 1.28 -15.72 -10.59
C ASN A 145 1.39 -14.26 -10.14
N VAL A 146 2.24 -13.51 -10.84
CA VAL A 146 2.48 -12.08 -10.62
C VAL A 146 2.16 -11.33 -11.90
N LEU A 147 1.24 -10.37 -11.83
CA LEU A 147 0.92 -9.48 -12.93
C LEU A 147 1.01 -8.03 -12.46
N VAL A 148 1.86 -7.26 -13.13
CA VAL A 148 2.02 -5.82 -12.92
C VAL A 148 1.82 -5.13 -14.27
N ASN A 149 0.68 -4.47 -14.47
CA ASN A 149 0.30 -3.93 -15.77
C ASN A 149 -0.49 -2.60 -15.67
N ASN A 150 -0.54 -1.85 -16.77
CA ASN A 150 -1.35 -0.62 -16.92
C ASN A 150 -1.19 0.41 -15.79
N ASN A 151 0.02 0.54 -15.25
CA ASN A 151 0.31 1.48 -14.18
C ASN A 151 0.91 2.76 -14.80
N LEU A 152 0.34 3.92 -14.48
CA LEU A 152 0.73 5.21 -15.07
C LEU A 152 1.54 6.02 -14.09
N THR A 153 2.73 6.47 -14.51
CA THR A 153 3.50 7.48 -13.78
C THR A 153 3.20 8.85 -14.35
N VAL A 154 2.73 9.76 -13.50
CA VAL A 154 2.50 11.16 -13.84
C VAL A 154 3.60 11.97 -13.18
N THR A 155 4.42 12.62 -14.00
CA THR A 155 5.42 13.58 -13.50
C THR A 155 4.66 14.83 -13.01
N PRO A 156 4.90 15.30 -11.77
CA PRO A 156 4.27 16.51 -11.27
C PRO A 156 4.68 17.77 -12.03
#